data_AF-A0A0R2PYR3-F1
#
_entry.id   AF-A0A0R2PYR3-F1
#
_cell.length_a   1.000
_cell.length_b   1.000
_cell.length_c   1.000
_cell.angle_alpha   90.00
_cell.angle_beta   90.00
_cell.angle_gamma   90.00
#
_symmetry.space_group_name_H-M   'P 1'
#
loop_
_entity.id
_entity.type
_entity.pdbx_description
1 polymer ?
#
loop_
_entity_poly.entity_id
_entity_poly.type
_entity_poly.pdbx_seq_one_letter_code
_entity_poly.pdbx_strand_id
1 'polypeptide(L)' 'MADLDDIIERLRSASEDIADRALSVLSEASRAGETKRPDAERALTQARRAVEKAINLLERMPSTEA' A
#
# COMPACT_ATOMS: atom_id res chain seq x y z
N MET A 1 -20.95 11.73 -4.05
CA MET A 1 -19.92 11.00 -4.82
C MET A 1 -18.60 11.30 -4.14
N ALA A 2 -17.74 10.31 -3.91
CA ALA A 2 -16.39 10.61 -3.45
C ALA A 2 -15.65 11.33 -4.58
N ASP A 3 -15.02 12.45 -4.29
CA ASP A 3 -14.17 13.12 -5.27
C ASP A 3 -12.92 12.25 -5.55
N LEU A 4 -12.25 12.48 -6.68
CA LEU A 4 -11.02 11.78 -7.02
C LEU A 4 -9.96 11.94 -5.92
N ASP A 5 -9.90 13.13 -5.31
CA ASP A 5 -9.02 13.42 -4.18
C ASP A 5 -9.35 12.55 -2.96
N ASP A 6 -10.64 12.36 -2.62
CA ASP A 6 -11.05 11.47 -1.53
C ASP A 6 -10.60 10.02 -1.79
N ILE A 7 -10.65 9.56 -3.05
CA ILE A 7 -10.20 8.22 -3.43
C ILE A 7 -8.68 8.12 -3.26
N ILE A 8 -7.93 9.13 -3.72
CA ILE A 8 -6.47 9.18 -3.58
C ILE A 8 -6.06 9.15 -2.11
N GLU A 9 -6.70 9.95 -1.25
CA GLU A 9 -6.42 9.98 0.18
C GLU A 9 -6.65 8.62 0.86
N ARG A 10 -7.77 7.96 0.54
CA ARG A 10 -8.05 6.62 1.07
C ARG A 10 -7.03 5.58 0.62
N LEU A 11 -6.58 5.66 -0.64
CA LEU A 11 -5.53 4.77 -1.14
C LEU A 11 -4.19 5.04 -0.47
N ARG A 12 -3.85 6.31 -0.19
CA ARG A 12 -2.64 6.68 0.56
C ARG A 12 -2.68 6.09 1.97
N SER A 13 -3.79 6.26 2.69
CA SER A 13 -3.98 5.66 4.02
C SER A 13 -3.87 4.13 3.96
N ALA A 14 -4.51 3.47 3.01
CA ALA A 14 -4.38 2.02 2.85
C ALA A 14 -2.94 1.58 2.54
N SER A 15 -2.19 2.36 1.75
CA SER A 15 -0.78 2.10 1.46
C SER A 15 0.08 2.16 2.72
N GLU A 16 -0.16 3.12 3.60
CA GLU A 16 0.51 3.26 4.90
C GLU A 16 0.18 2.07 5.82
N ASP A 17 -1.10 1.72 5.96
CA ASP A 17 -1.53 0.57 6.77
C ASP A 17 -0.90 -0.74 6.31
N ILE A 18 -0.79 -0.95 4.99
CA ILE A 18 -0.12 -2.13 4.42
C ILE A 18 1.38 -2.12 4.78
N ALA A 19 2.03 -0.95 4.76
CA ALA A 19 3.44 -0.83 5.14
C ALA A 19 3.66 -1.19 6.62
N ASP A 20 2.82 -0.67 7.51
CA ASP A 20 2.89 -0.95 8.95
C ASP A 20 2.63 -2.43 9.25
N ARG A 21 1.70 -3.04 8.52
CA ARG A 21 1.48 -4.48 8.64
C ARG A 21 2.68 -5.28 8.13
N ALA A 22 3.31 -4.89 7.02
CA ALA A 22 4.51 -5.54 6.51
C ALA A 22 5.67 -5.47 7.53
N LEU A 23 5.88 -4.31 8.15
CA LEU A 23 6.86 -4.12 9.22
C LEU A 23 6.57 -4.99 10.43
N SER A 24 5.30 -5.10 10.83
CA SER A 24 4.88 -5.97 11.93
C SER A 24 5.20 -7.43 11.64
N VAL A 25 4.92 -7.91 10.42
CA VAL A 25 5.25 -9.29 9.99
C VAL A 25 6.76 -9.53 10.02
N LEU A 26 7.59 -8.57 9.58
CA LEU A 26 9.05 -8.68 9.70
C LEU A 26 9.51 -8.74 11.15
N SER A 27 8.91 -7.93 12.02
CA SER A 27 9.26 -7.91 13.45
C SER A 27 8.91 -9.23 14.13
N GLU A 28 7.72 -9.78 13.83
CA GLU A 28 7.26 -11.08 14.31
C GLU A 28 8.20 -12.21 13.85
N ALA A 29 8.55 -12.24 12.56
CA ALA A 29 9.47 -13.24 12.00
C ALA A 29 10.88 -13.15 12.61
N SER A 30 11.40 -11.93 12.80
CA SER A 30 12.68 -11.70 13.46
C SER A 30 12.69 -12.21 14.90
N ARG A 31 11.62 -11.95 15.67
CA ARG A 31 11.46 -12.48 17.04
C ARG A 31 11.35 -13.99 17.09
N ALA A 32 10.79 -14.62 16.05
CA ALA A 32 10.72 -16.06 15.91
C ALA A 32 12.04 -16.70 15.45
N GLY A 33 13.07 -15.91 15.16
CA GLY A 33 14.36 -16.38 14.66
C GLY A 33 14.35 -16.80 13.19
N GLU A 34 13.34 -16.37 12.42
CA GLU A 34 13.28 -16.65 10.99
C GLU A 34 14.34 -15.85 10.23
N THR A 35 15.06 -16.54 9.35
CA THR A 35 16.11 -15.94 8.51
C THR A 35 15.65 -15.63 7.10
N LYS A 36 14.46 -16.11 6.72
CA LYS A 36 13.87 -15.89 5.40
C LYS A 36 12.78 -14.82 5.50
N ARG A 37 12.69 -14.01 4.46
CA ARG A 37 11.57 -13.08 4.28
C ARG A 37 10.24 -13.86 4.23
N PRO A 38 9.24 -13.55 5.08
CA PRO A 38 7.95 -14.25 5.08
C PRO A 38 7.16 -14.01 3.79
N ASP A 39 6.43 -15.02 3.32
CA ASP A 39 5.60 -14.89 2.11
C ASP A 39 4.45 -13.88 2.31
N ALA A 40 3.89 -13.81 3.52
CA ALA A 40 2.89 -12.82 3.89
C ALA A 40 3.42 -11.38 3.70
N GLU A 41 4.67 -11.14 4.08
CA GLU A 41 5.28 -9.82 3.90
C GLU A 41 5.56 -9.53 2.43
N ARG A 42 5.99 -10.53 1.64
CA ARG A 42 6.15 -10.37 0.19
C ARG A 42 4.82 -9.95 -0.46
N ALA A 43 3.72 -10.60 -0.07
CA ALA A 43 2.39 -10.29 -0.55
C ALA A 43 1.97 -8.86 -0.16
N LEU A 44 2.21 -8.44 1.09
CA LEU A 44 1.92 -7.08 1.56
C LEU A 44 2.70 -6.03 0.76
N THR A 45 4.00 -6.25 0.52
CA THR A 45 4.80 -5.34 -0.31
C THR A 45 4.26 -5.24 -1.75
N GLN A 46 3.83 -6.35 -2.33
CA GLN A 46 3.23 -6.34 -3.68
C GLN A 46 1.90 -5.58 -3.71
N ALA A 47 1.04 -5.82 -2.71
CA ALA A 47 -0.22 -5.09 -2.56
C ALA A 47 0.02 -3.58 -2.44
N ARG A 48 0.97 -3.16 -1.59
CA ARG A 48 1.34 -1.75 -1.43
C ARG A 48 1.75 -1.11 -2.75
N ARG A 49 2.63 -1.77 -3.51
CA ARG A 49 3.06 -1.28 -4.83
C ARG A 49 1.92 -1.15 -5.82
N ALA A 50 0.94 -2.07 -5.78
CA ALA A 50 -0.25 -1.97 -6.62
C ALA A 50 -1.11 -0.75 -6.24
N VAL A 51 -1.25 -0.46 -4.95
CA VAL A 51 -1.95 0.74 -4.44
C VAL A 51 -1.20 2.02 -4.82
N GLU A 52 0.11 2.08 -4.62
CA GLU A 52 0.96 3.20 -5.06
C GLU A 52 0.83 3.45 -6.56
N LYS A 53 0.78 2.39 -7.37
CA LYS A 53 0.54 2.51 -8.81
C LYS A 53 -0.84 3.08 -9.11
N ALA A 54 -1.89 2.67 -8.38
CA ALA A 54 -3.23 3.22 -8.56
C ALA A 54 -3.25 4.73 -8.24
N ILE A 55 -2.66 5.14 -7.11
CA ILE A 55 -2.52 6.57 -6.74
C ILE A 55 -1.86 7.36 -7.87
N ASN A 56 -0.71 6.89 -8.34
CA ASN A 56 0.04 7.55 -9.43
C ASN A 56 -0.77 7.68 -10.73
N LEU A 57 -1.65 6.71 -11.03
CA LEU A 57 -2.51 6.78 -12.20
C LEU A 57 -3.62 7.81 -12.02
N LEU A 58 -4.25 7.84 -10.85
CA LEU A 58 -5.33 8.78 -10.52
C LEU A 58 -4.83 10.22 -10.48
N GLU A 59 -3.68 10.49 -9.87
CA GLU A 59 -3.06 11.83 -9.82
C GLU A 59 -2.69 12.39 -11.21
N ARG A 60 -2.52 11.51 -12.20
CA ARG A 60 -2.21 11.89 -13.58
C ARG A 60 -3.45 11.99 -14.47
N MET A 61 -4.62 11.63 -13.96
CA MET A 61 -5.84 11.77 -14.73
C MET A 61 -6.09 13.26 -14.97
N PRO A 62 -6.33 13.67 -16.23
CA PRO A 62 -6.74 15.04 -16.48
C PRO A 62 -8.06 15.28 -15.75
N SER A 63 -8.17 16.41 -15.05
CA SER A 63 -9.44 16.91 -14.54
C SER A 63 -10.42 16.90 -15.70
N THR A 64 -11.47 16.08 -15.62
CA THR A 64 -12.52 16.06 -16.63
C THR A 64 -13.41 17.28 -16.41
N GLU A 65 -12.84 18.46 -16.62
CA GLU A 65 -13.57 19.71 -16.74
C GLU A 65 -13.16 20.29 -18.10
N ALA A 66 -14.00 20.03 -19.10
CA ALA A 66 -14.00 20.64 -20.42
C ALA A 66 -15.39 21.27 -20.66
#